data_AF-A0A813HQD7-F1
#
_entry.id   AF-A0A813HQD7-F1
#
_cell.length_a   1.000
_cell.length_b   1.000
_cell.length_c   1.000
_cell.angle_alpha   90.00
_cell.angle_beta   90.00
_cell.angle_gamma   90.00
#
_symmetry.space_group_name_H-M   'P 1'
#
loop_
_entity.id
_entity.type
_entity.pdbx_description
1 polymer ?
#
loop_
_entity_poly.entity_id
_entity_poly.type
_entity_poly.pdbx_seq_one_letter_code
_entity_poly.pdbx_strand_id
1 'polypeptide(L)'
;MAREVELTTLQPAILKVLGEEAERVLDEFYKAQLLKHQSERKHLEQSNQFRPGPSAKWNRQELYLDPASLSLARSASRQHLLRHPEWLLQGAQKLCAEELRDIAALQHFAWVDLEDLSLAPEERRSEDVFVGASGNVCEQLLLDATRAALWVDEEEFDFSKELRELRAGLQFGPEEDRRRQSEFCDRVVAAVESSLGEDPPAILTRVVSTAMSQSGLANVERACDRPQVAVSGGDQDLRYRMQRLAPDGPWDIELFVRKVGFDHCIICRPPAQSIGRKHHVDDNEDLVPVPCSPSSCITKSCRLRYRLVGPSREVQVDTLSLNREHRLLDRNGRPLLGFEPPRSGSILVMPRLLRMLGISAAHMCGRCLGGCAGICAGVRQRLRRPQVHCNRLEQ
;
A
#
# COMPACT_ATOMS: atom_id res chain seq x y z
N MET A 1 25.39 -11.36 -9.54
CA MET A 1 25.08 -11.95 -8.23
C MET A 1 25.67 -11.04 -7.16
N ALA A 2 24.88 -10.07 -6.71
CA ALA A 2 25.24 -9.29 -5.53
C ALA A 2 25.09 -10.24 -4.33
N ARG A 3 26.11 -10.28 -3.46
CA ARG A 3 26.02 -10.96 -2.16
C ARG A 3 24.92 -10.26 -1.36
N GLU A 4 23.71 -10.81 -1.38
CA GLU A 4 22.82 -10.66 -0.23
C GLU A 4 23.58 -11.23 0.94
N VAL A 5 24.06 -10.32 1.78
CA VAL A 5 24.69 -10.63 3.04
C VAL A 5 23.70 -11.48 3.81
N GLU A 6 24.09 -12.72 4.12
CA GLU A 6 23.41 -13.62 5.05
C GLU A 6 23.26 -12.91 6.41
N LEU A 7 22.22 -12.08 6.54
CA LEU A 7 21.79 -11.44 7.78
C LEU A 7 20.98 -12.43 8.66
N THR A 8 20.91 -13.70 8.27
CA THR A 8 19.99 -14.69 8.84
C THR A 8 20.54 -15.46 10.03
N THR A 9 21.81 -15.31 10.42
CA THR A 9 22.42 -16.11 11.51
C THR A 9 22.92 -15.32 12.71
N LEU A 10 22.94 -13.98 12.67
CA LEU A 10 22.98 -13.20 13.90
C LEU A 10 21.55 -13.16 14.41
N GLN A 11 21.21 -14.00 15.40
CA GLN A 11 20.02 -13.76 16.21
C GLN A 11 20.14 -12.31 16.70
N PRO A 12 19.33 -11.36 16.18
CA PRO A 12 19.42 -10.00 16.66
C PRO A 12 19.16 -10.08 18.16
N ALA A 13 20.01 -9.46 18.96
CA ALA A 13 19.78 -9.36 20.39
C ALA A 13 18.35 -8.83 20.56
N ILE A 14 17.43 -9.72 20.94
CA ILE A 14 16.01 -9.40 20.97
C ILE A 14 15.90 -8.30 22.02
N LEU A 15 15.59 -7.08 21.57
CA LEU A 15 15.29 -6.01 22.48
C LEU A 15 14.13 -6.51 23.35
N LYS A 16 14.33 -6.48 24.67
CA LYS A 16 13.30 -6.90 25.62
C LYS A 16 12.32 -5.77 25.93
N VAL A 17 12.70 -4.53 25.61
CA VAL A 17 11.99 -3.31 26.00
C VAL A 17 12.05 -2.31 24.85
N LEU A 18 10.91 -1.71 24.52
CA LEU A 18 10.85 -0.59 23.57
C LEU A 18 11.35 0.69 24.24
N GLY A 19 12.00 1.57 23.48
CA GLY A 19 12.33 2.91 23.95
C GLY A 19 11.08 3.78 24.16
N GLU A 20 11.19 4.79 25.02
CA GLU A 20 10.08 5.70 25.38
C GLU A 20 9.41 6.36 24.17
N GLU A 21 10.19 6.72 23.13
CA GLU A 21 9.67 7.31 21.90
C GLU A 21 8.71 6.36 21.17
N ALA A 22 9.06 5.07 21.08
CA ALA A 22 8.24 4.06 20.41
C ALA A 22 6.99 3.71 21.21
N GLU A 23 7.10 3.60 22.54
CA GLU A 23 5.93 3.39 23.41
C GLU A 23 4.95 4.55 23.28
N ARG A 24 5.43 5.80 23.28
CA ARG A 24 4.60 6.99 23.07
C ARG A 24 3.89 6.97 21.72
N VAL A 25 4.60 6.60 20.64
CA VAL A 25 3.99 6.47 19.30
C VAL A 25 2.86 5.45 19.30
N LEU A 26 3.04 4.29 19.94
CA LEU A 26 1.98 3.28 20.06
C LEU A 26 0.81 3.78 20.91
N ASP A 27 1.08 4.44 22.04
CA ASP A 27 0.07 5.04 22.91
C ASP A 27 -0.80 6.05 22.16
N GLU A 28 -0.17 6.96 21.41
CA GLU A 28 -0.86 7.96 20.60
C GLU A 28 -1.71 7.32 19.50
N PHE A 29 -1.16 6.32 18.80
CA PHE A 29 -1.89 5.58 17.76
C PHE A 29 -3.15 4.88 18.30
N TYR A 30 -3.01 4.09 19.35
CA TYR A 30 -4.14 3.32 19.90
C TYR A 30 -5.17 4.21 20.59
N LYS A 31 -4.73 5.29 21.25
CA LYS A 31 -5.65 6.32 21.76
C LYS A 31 -6.45 6.96 20.64
N ALA A 32 -5.82 7.26 19.50
CA ALA A 32 -6.53 7.82 18.34
C ALA A 32 -7.56 6.83 17.77
N GLN A 33 -7.23 5.52 17.66
CA GLN A 33 -8.19 4.50 17.23
C GLN A 33 -9.38 4.38 18.19
N LEU A 34 -9.12 4.33 19.50
CA LEU A 34 -10.17 4.28 20.53
C LEU A 34 -11.13 5.48 20.40
N LEU A 35 -10.59 6.70 20.38
CA LEU A 35 -11.39 7.93 20.30
C LEU A 35 -12.22 7.99 18.99
N LYS A 36 -11.61 7.59 17.86
CA LYS A 36 -12.29 7.50 16.57
C LYS A 36 -13.49 6.57 16.65
N HIS A 37 -13.29 5.34 17.12
CA HIS A 37 -14.36 4.34 17.15
C HIS A 37 -15.42 4.63 18.21
N GLN A 38 -15.09 5.29 19.32
CA GLN A 38 -16.08 5.84 20.26
C GLN A 38 -16.99 6.87 19.58
N SER A 39 -16.41 7.79 18.81
CA SER A 39 -17.18 8.80 18.08
C SER A 39 -18.07 8.17 17.00
N GLU A 40 -17.54 7.21 16.23
CA GLU A 40 -18.31 6.48 15.23
C GLU A 40 -19.45 5.66 15.85
N ARG A 41 -19.20 4.97 16.97
CA ARG A 41 -20.23 4.20 17.69
C ARG A 41 -21.37 5.10 18.16
N LYS A 42 -21.03 6.22 18.80
CA LYS A 42 -22.01 7.22 19.22
C LYS A 42 -22.84 7.75 18.05
N HIS A 43 -22.20 8.03 16.91
CA HIS A 43 -22.91 8.51 15.72
C HIS A 43 -23.87 7.46 15.17
N LEU A 44 -23.46 6.19 15.10
CA LEU A 44 -24.31 5.09 14.66
C LEU A 44 -25.52 4.90 15.57
N GLU A 45 -25.32 4.94 16.89
CA GLU A 45 -26.38 4.84 17.90
C GLU A 45 -27.38 6.00 17.83
N GLN A 46 -26.92 7.19 17.41
CA GLN A 46 -27.77 8.37 17.24
C GLN A 46 -28.49 8.40 15.89
N SER A 47 -27.91 7.80 14.86
CA SER A 47 -28.57 7.67 13.56
C SER A 47 -29.66 6.60 13.67
N ASN A 48 -30.95 7.00 13.62
CA ASN A 48 -32.10 6.08 13.56
C ASN A 48 -32.08 5.11 12.36
N GLN A 49 -31.02 5.12 11.55
CA GLN A 49 -30.75 4.21 10.45
C GLN A 49 -30.11 2.89 10.89
N PHE A 50 -29.66 2.78 12.15
CA PHE A 50 -29.02 1.56 12.61
C PHE A 50 -30.06 0.48 12.95
N ARG A 51 -30.06 -0.60 12.17
CA ARG A 51 -30.71 -1.85 12.58
C ARG A 51 -29.77 -2.54 13.58
N PRO A 52 -30.19 -2.80 14.82
CA PRO A 52 -29.36 -3.51 15.79
C PRO A 52 -29.03 -4.91 15.25
N GLY A 53 -27.74 -5.14 14.98
CA GLY A 53 -27.22 -6.43 14.53
C GLY A 53 -25.70 -6.39 14.34
N PRO A 54 -25.01 -7.55 14.48
CA PRO A 54 -23.58 -7.66 14.22
C PRO A 54 -23.34 -7.35 12.73
N SER A 55 -22.70 -6.22 12.47
CA SER A 55 -22.15 -5.88 11.15
C SER A 55 -20.64 -5.92 11.23
N ALA A 56 -19.95 -6.10 10.11
CA ALA A 56 -18.50 -6.07 10.09
C ALA A 56 -17.95 -4.75 10.66
N LYS A 57 -18.67 -3.64 10.42
CA LYS A 57 -18.37 -2.34 11.03
C LYS A 57 -18.47 -2.35 12.56
N TRP A 58 -19.49 -3.00 13.12
CA TRP A 58 -19.65 -3.14 14.57
C TRP A 58 -18.54 -4.00 15.18
N ASN A 59 -18.28 -5.18 14.61
CA ASN A 59 -17.23 -6.10 15.07
C ASN A 59 -15.85 -5.43 15.02
N ARG A 60 -15.58 -4.60 13.99
CA ARG A 60 -14.36 -3.80 13.89
C ARG A 60 -14.23 -2.77 15.01
N GLN A 61 -15.32 -2.16 15.45
CA GLN A 61 -15.29 -1.19 16.55
C GLN A 61 -14.99 -1.88 17.88
N GLU A 62 -15.53 -3.08 18.12
CA GLU A 62 -15.27 -3.83 19.35
C GLU A 62 -13.78 -4.11 19.57
N LEU A 63 -12.99 -4.33 18.51
CA LEU A 63 -11.52 -4.46 18.59
C LEU A 63 -10.86 -3.32 19.39
N TYR A 64 -11.40 -2.10 19.28
CA TYR A 64 -10.82 -0.92 19.93
C TYR A 64 -11.60 -0.46 21.16
N LEU A 65 -12.89 -0.78 21.26
CA LEU A 65 -13.73 -0.41 22.40
C LEU A 65 -13.60 -1.40 23.56
N ASP A 66 -13.31 -2.67 23.29
CA ASP A 66 -13.01 -3.67 24.30
C ASP A 66 -11.56 -3.52 24.81
N PRO A 67 -11.34 -3.27 26.13
CA PRO A 67 -10.01 -3.08 26.68
C PRO A 67 -9.07 -4.28 26.51
N ALA A 68 -9.60 -5.51 26.52
CA ALA A 68 -8.78 -6.72 26.38
C ALA A 68 -8.26 -6.85 24.94
N SER A 69 -9.14 -6.70 23.96
CA SER A 69 -8.83 -6.71 22.52
C SER A 69 -7.83 -5.61 22.17
N LEU A 70 -8.04 -4.39 22.68
CA LEU A 70 -7.12 -3.26 22.48
C LEU A 70 -5.72 -3.54 23.06
N SER A 71 -5.66 -4.14 24.26
CA SER A 71 -4.40 -4.51 24.91
C SER A 71 -3.65 -5.59 24.13
N LEU A 72 -4.37 -6.58 23.59
CA LEU A 72 -3.79 -7.64 22.76
C LEU A 72 -3.21 -7.06 21.46
N ALA A 73 -3.98 -6.23 20.74
CA ALA A 73 -3.52 -5.58 19.51
C ALA A 73 -2.27 -4.71 19.77
N ARG A 74 -2.29 -3.91 20.84
CA ARG A 74 -1.12 -3.11 21.26
C ARG A 74 0.10 -3.98 21.54
N SER A 75 -0.09 -5.10 22.23
CA SER A 75 0.98 -6.05 22.54
C SER A 75 1.57 -6.66 21.27
N ALA A 76 0.74 -7.00 20.27
CA ALA A 76 1.19 -7.50 18.98
C ALA A 76 2.02 -6.45 18.21
N SER A 77 1.57 -5.19 18.18
CA SER A 77 2.34 -4.08 17.57
C SER A 77 3.68 -3.86 18.27
N ARG A 78 3.71 -3.94 19.61
CA ARG A 78 4.93 -3.86 20.40
C ARG A 78 5.91 -4.98 20.05
N GLN A 79 5.42 -6.21 19.95
CA GLN A 79 6.24 -7.36 19.55
C GLN A 79 6.82 -7.20 18.14
N HIS A 80 6.05 -6.64 17.18
CA HIS A 80 6.57 -6.35 15.85
C HIS A 80 7.73 -5.36 15.90
N LEU A 81 7.58 -4.21 16.58
CA LEU A 81 8.68 -3.23 16.67
C LEU A 81 9.94 -3.80 17.33
N LEU A 82 9.81 -4.71 18.31
CA LEU A 82 10.96 -5.37 18.94
C LEU A 82 11.72 -6.33 18.00
N ARG A 83 11.07 -6.81 16.92
CA ARG A 83 11.74 -7.61 15.87
C ARG A 83 12.58 -6.76 14.92
N HIS A 84 12.43 -5.44 14.96
CA HIS A 84 13.12 -4.49 14.08
C HIS A 84 13.92 -3.45 14.87
N PRO A 85 14.95 -3.89 15.62
CA PRO A 85 15.79 -2.98 16.40
C PRO A 85 16.45 -1.89 15.53
N GLU A 86 16.68 -2.15 14.24
CA GLU A 86 17.24 -1.19 13.28
C GLU A 86 16.41 0.08 13.08
N TRP A 87 15.09 0.03 13.35
CA TRP A 87 14.21 1.21 13.27
C TRP A 87 14.24 2.06 14.53
N LEU A 88 14.60 1.45 15.66
CA LEU A 88 14.55 2.05 16.99
C LEU A 88 15.91 2.60 17.41
N LEU A 89 16.97 1.86 17.09
CA LEU A 89 18.34 2.18 17.46
C LEU A 89 18.94 3.24 16.54
N GLN A 90 20.00 3.89 16.99
CA GLN A 90 20.69 4.92 16.21
C GLN A 90 21.26 4.34 14.90
N GLY A 91 21.17 5.10 13.81
CA GLY A 91 21.76 4.71 12.53
C GLY A 91 20.98 5.20 11.32
N ALA A 92 21.39 4.76 10.14
CA ALA A 92 20.78 5.16 8.86
C ALA A 92 19.36 4.61 8.64
N GLN A 93 18.97 3.60 9.42
CA GLN A 93 17.65 2.94 9.35
C GLN A 93 16.71 3.39 10.46
N LYS A 94 17.17 4.22 11.41
CA LYS A 94 16.30 4.78 12.45
C LYS A 94 15.14 5.52 11.79
N LEU A 95 13.92 5.18 12.20
CA LEU A 95 12.72 5.86 11.76
C LEU A 95 12.45 7.07 12.66
N CYS A 96 11.93 8.15 12.08
CA CYS A 96 11.35 9.22 12.90
C CYS A 96 9.99 8.79 13.48
N ALA A 97 9.48 9.54 14.46
CA ALA A 97 8.20 9.21 15.10
C ALA A 97 7.02 9.07 14.11
N GLU A 98 6.96 9.92 13.06
CA GLU A 98 5.91 9.83 12.02
C GLU A 98 6.02 8.51 11.23
N GLU A 99 7.22 8.18 10.72
CA GLU A 99 7.46 6.94 9.98
C GLU A 99 7.21 5.69 10.85
N LEU A 100 7.64 5.72 12.11
CA LEU A 100 7.43 4.62 13.05
C LEU A 100 5.92 4.41 13.32
N ARG A 101 5.16 5.51 13.46
CA ARG A 101 3.70 5.47 13.61
C ARG A 101 3.03 4.84 12.39
N ASP A 102 3.48 5.20 11.19
CA ASP A 102 2.90 4.65 9.96
C ASP A 102 3.19 3.15 9.79
N ILE A 103 4.42 2.72 10.08
CA ILE A 103 4.80 1.30 10.04
C ILE A 103 3.99 0.50 11.06
N ALA A 104 3.89 1.00 12.31
CA ALA A 104 3.09 0.35 13.34
C ALA A 104 1.61 0.26 12.96
N ALA A 105 1.05 1.32 12.36
CA ALA A 105 -0.33 1.34 11.90
C ALA A 105 -0.56 0.34 10.75
N LEU A 106 0.33 0.28 9.75
CA LEU A 106 0.21 -0.68 8.65
C LEU A 106 0.34 -2.12 9.14
N GLN A 107 1.30 -2.39 10.03
CA GLN A 107 1.42 -3.70 10.66
C GLN A 107 0.13 -4.10 11.39
N HIS A 108 -0.43 -3.17 12.17
CA HIS A 108 -1.68 -3.40 12.89
C HIS A 108 -2.81 -3.77 11.93
N PHE A 109 -3.02 -3.01 10.85
CA PHE A 109 -4.08 -3.32 9.89
C PHE A 109 -3.86 -4.64 9.15
N ALA A 110 -2.62 -4.95 8.76
CA ALA A 110 -2.29 -6.23 8.16
C ALA A 110 -2.53 -7.42 9.12
N TRP A 111 -2.25 -7.23 10.41
CA TRP A 111 -2.54 -8.23 11.44
C TRP A 111 -4.05 -8.39 11.68
N VAL A 112 -4.81 -7.28 11.69
CA VAL A 112 -6.28 -7.32 11.82
C VAL A 112 -6.91 -8.08 10.65
N ASP A 113 -6.44 -7.86 9.43
CA ASP A 113 -6.94 -8.61 8.26
C ASP A 113 -6.60 -10.10 8.36
N LEU A 114 -5.41 -10.44 8.85
CA LEU A 114 -5.05 -11.84 9.06
C LEU A 114 -5.91 -12.51 10.15
N GLU A 115 -6.13 -11.82 11.28
CA GLU A 115 -6.98 -12.29 12.36
C GLU A 115 -8.44 -12.46 11.89
N ASP A 116 -8.94 -11.51 11.10
CA ASP A 116 -10.29 -11.51 10.53
C ASP A 116 -10.61 -12.79 9.75
N LEU A 117 -9.63 -13.31 9.01
CA LEU A 117 -9.77 -14.54 8.22
C LEU A 117 -9.90 -15.80 9.07
N SER A 118 -9.55 -15.73 10.36
CA SER A 118 -9.68 -16.83 11.32
C SER A 118 -11.01 -16.79 12.09
N LEU A 119 -11.80 -15.73 11.95
CA LEU A 119 -13.08 -15.57 12.63
C LEU A 119 -14.22 -16.28 11.89
N ALA A 120 -15.29 -16.62 12.63
CA ALA A 120 -16.53 -17.07 12.01
C ALA A 120 -17.14 -15.95 11.14
N PRO A 121 -17.87 -16.27 10.05
CA PRO A 121 -18.43 -15.26 9.14
C PRO A 121 -19.20 -14.12 9.82
N GLU A 122 -19.97 -14.41 10.86
CA GLU A 122 -20.76 -13.46 11.66
C GLU A 122 -19.93 -12.56 12.58
N GLU A 123 -18.70 -12.96 12.90
CA GLU A 123 -17.74 -12.24 13.75
C GLU A 123 -16.73 -11.44 12.93
N ARG A 124 -16.70 -11.62 11.60
CA ARG A 124 -15.79 -10.89 10.71
C ARG A 124 -15.99 -9.38 10.83
N ARG A 125 -14.89 -8.67 10.70
CA ARG A 125 -14.66 -7.22 10.74
C ARG A 125 -14.43 -6.63 9.35
N SER A 126 -14.30 -7.47 8.33
CA SER A 126 -14.31 -7.10 6.92
C SER A 126 -15.49 -7.73 6.18
N GLU A 127 -15.90 -7.11 5.08
CA GLU A 127 -16.95 -7.61 4.19
C GLU A 127 -16.32 -8.24 2.93
N ASP A 128 -15.03 -8.58 2.99
CA ASP A 128 -14.30 -9.15 1.87
C ASP A 128 -14.88 -10.51 1.48
N VAL A 129 -15.17 -10.64 0.18
CA VAL A 129 -15.69 -11.86 -0.44
C VAL A 129 -14.56 -12.64 -1.08
N PHE A 130 -14.58 -13.96 -0.92
CA PHE A 130 -13.61 -14.87 -1.53
C PHE A 130 -14.30 -15.76 -2.57
N VAL A 131 -13.69 -15.85 -3.74
CA VAL A 131 -14.21 -16.50 -4.94
C VAL A 131 -13.17 -17.44 -5.56
N GLY A 132 -13.45 -17.97 -6.76
CA GLY A 132 -12.60 -18.90 -7.48
C GLY A 132 -12.86 -20.37 -7.13
N ALA A 133 -12.20 -21.29 -7.83
CA ALA A 133 -12.37 -22.73 -7.61
C ALA A 133 -11.99 -23.16 -6.18
N SER A 134 -10.99 -22.52 -5.58
CA SER A 134 -10.57 -22.75 -4.21
C SER A 134 -11.42 -22.00 -3.17
N GLY A 135 -12.23 -21.02 -3.59
CA GLY A 135 -12.99 -20.15 -2.68
C GLY A 135 -12.10 -19.31 -1.76
N ASN A 136 -10.84 -19.08 -2.14
CA ASN A 136 -9.82 -18.44 -1.31
C ASN A 136 -9.20 -17.18 -1.94
N VAL A 137 -9.66 -16.77 -3.11
CA VAL A 137 -9.15 -15.59 -3.80
C VAL A 137 -10.05 -14.40 -3.51
N CYS A 138 -9.49 -13.31 -2.97
CA CYS A 138 -10.23 -12.07 -2.73
C CYS A 138 -10.83 -11.54 -4.04
N GLU A 139 -12.15 -11.28 -4.05
CA GLU A 139 -12.85 -10.75 -5.23
C GLU A 139 -12.24 -9.41 -5.72
N GLN A 140 -11.79 -8.57 -4.78
CA GLN A 140 -11.16 -7.29 -5.11
C GLN A 140 -9.86 -7.43 -5.91
N LEU A 141 -9.10 -8.52 -5.72
CA LEU A 141 -7.93 -8.81 -6.55
C LEU A 141 -8.34 -8.97 -8.02
N LEU A 142 -9.45 -9.69 -8.30
CA LEU A 142 -9.90 -9.93 -9.67
C LEU A 142 -10.42 -8.66 -10.33
N LEU A 143 -11.10 -7.80 -9.55
CA LEU A 143 -11.54 -6.49 -10.02
C LEU A 143 -10.35 -5.57 -10.36
N ASP A 144 -9.29 -5.64 -9.56
CA ASP A 144 -8.05 -4.88 -9.77
C ASP A 144 -7.16 -5.47 -10.87
N ALA A 145 -7.21 -6.77 -11.11
CA ALA A 145 -6.33 -7.47 -12.06
C ALA A 145 -6.34 -6.82 -13.45
N THR A 146 -7.50 -6.32 -13.88
CA THR A 146 -7.65 -5.65 -15.20
C THR A 146 -7.27 -4.17 -15.23
N ARG A 147 -7.04 -3.56 -14.05
CA ARG A 147 -6.79 -2.12 -13.86
C ARG A 147 -5.38 -1.82 -13.36
N ALA A 148 -4.64 -2.87 -12.98
CA ALA A 148 -3.30 -2.79 -12.42
C ALA A 148 -2.31 -3.60 -13.26
N ALA A 149 -1.03 -3.29 -13.10
CA ALA A 149 0.04 -4.21 -13.50
C ALA A 149 0.39 -5.11 -12.31
N LEU A 150 0.33 -6.42 -12.50
CA LEU A 150 0.67 -7.40 -11.48
C LEU A 150 1.97 -8.10 -11.85
N TRP A 151 2.87 -8.23 -10.89
CA TRP A 151 4.10 -8.98 -11.01
C TRP A 151 4.02 -10.14 -10.05
N VAL A 152 3.90 -11.37 -10.56
CA VAL A 152 3.92 -12.57 -9.72
C VAL A 152 5.21 -13.31 -10.01
N ASP A 153 6.11 -13.29 -9.03
CA ASP A 153 7.51 -13.65 -9.16
C ASP A 153 8.24 -12.86 -10.26
N GLU A 154 8.40 -13.45 -11.44
CA GLU A 154 9.06 -12.83 -12.61
C GLU A 154 8.10 -12.62 -13.79
N GLU A 155 6.82 -12.95 -13.64
CA GLU A 155 5.79 -12.81 -14.69
C GLU A 155 4.98 -11.52 -14.50
N GLU A 156 4.91 -10.71 -15.56
CA GLU A 156 4.12 -9.47 -15.62
C GLU A 156 2.76 -9.75 -16.27
N PHE A 157 1.69 -9.39 -15.57
CA PHE A 157 0.31 -9.40 -16.03
C PHE A 157 -0.18 -7.95 -16.15
N ASP A 158 -0.49 -7.50 -17.37
CA ASP A 158 -1.06 -6.18 -17.66
C ASP A 158 -2.13 -6.33 -18.74
N PHE A 159 -3.39 -6.39 -18.31
CA PHE A 159 -4.53 -6.57 -19.22
C PHE A 159 -4.67 -5.43 -20.23
N SER A 160 -4.35 -4.19 -19.81
CA SER A 160 -4.43 -3.02 -20.69
C SER A 160 -3.36 -3.05 -21.78
N LYS A 161 -2.18 -3.61 -21.49
CA LYS A 161 -1.14 -3.91 -22.48
C LYS A 161 -1.55 -5.04 -23.42
N GLU A 162 -2.01 -6.18 -22.90
CA GLU A 162 -2.48 -7.31 -23.71
C GLU A 162 -3.60 -6.90 -24.67
N LEU A 163 -4.58 -6.14 -24.18
CA LEU A 163 -5.72 -5.70 -24.98
C LEU A 163 -5.31 -4.74 -26.10
N ARG A 164 -4.34 -3.85 -25.86
CA ARG A 164 -3.80 -2.94 -26.90
C ARG A 164 -3.07 -3.71 -27.99
N GLU A 165 -2.30 -4.73 -27.63
CA GLU A 165 -1.59 -5.59 -28.57
C GLU A 165 -2.56 -6.41 -29.42
N LEU A 166 -3.60 -6.97 -28.82
CA LEU A 166 -4.64 -7.74 -29.52
C LEU A 166 -5.54 -6.88 -30.42
N ARG A 167 -5.85 -5.65 -30.00
CA ARG A 167 -6.71 -4.72 -30.73
C ARG A 167 -6.01 -3.98 -31.88
N ALA A 168 -4.75 -4.30 -32.18
CA ALA A 168 -4.03 -3.76 -33.34
C ALA A 168 -4.62 -4.26 -34.67
N GLY A 169 -5.88 -3.89 -34.96
CA GLY A 169 -6.62 -4.21 -36.19
C GLY A 169 -7.98 -4.90 -35.99
N LEU A 170 -8.40 -5.22 -34.78
CA LEU A 170 -9.64 -5.98 -34.51
C LEU A 170 -10.56 -5.25 -33.53
N GLN A 171 -11.87 -5.22 -33.84
CA GLN A 171 -12.91 -4.83 -32.90
C GLN A 171 -13.49 -6.09 -32.24
N PHE A 172 -13.47 -6.14 -30.91
CA PHE A 172 -14.10 -7.20 -30.14
C PHE A 172 -15.47 -6.74 -29.63
N GLY A 173 -16.43 -7.66 -29.57
CA GLY A 173 -17.72 -7.43 -28.92
C GLY A 173 -17.61 -7.54 -27.39
N PRO A 174 -18.61 -7.05 -26.63
CA PRO A 174 -18.60 -7.07 -25.16
C PRO A 174 -18.52 -8.48 -24.53
N GLU A 175 -19.01 -9.51 -25.22
CA GLU A 175 -18.91 -10.90 -24.75
C GLU A 175 -17.49 -11.43 -24.85
N GLU A 176 -16.78 -11.12 -25.93
CA GLU A 176 -15.39 -11.50 -26.13
C GLU A 176 -14.48 -10.76 -25.15
N ASP A 177 -14.74 -9.47 -24.89
CA ASP A 177 -14.03 -8.70 -23.86
C ASP A 177 -14.20 -9.33 -22.47
N ARG A 178 -15.44 -9.71 -22.09
CA ARG A 178 -15.70 -10.40 -20.82
C ARG A 178 -15.01 -11.76 -20.72
N ARG A 179 -15.03 -12.54 -21.80
CA ARG A 179 -14.34 -13.84 -21.87
C ARG A 179 -12.84 -13.67 -21.68
N ARG A 180 -12.22 -12.72 -22.36
CA ARG A 180 -10.79 -12.41 -22.23
C ARG A 180 -10.43 -11.91 -20.84
N GLN A 181 -11.27 -11.08 -20.24
CA GLN A 181 -11.10 -10.65 -18.86
C GLN A 181 -11.13 -11.85 -17.90
N SER A 182 -12.07 -12.77 -18.07
CA SER A 182 -12.12 -14.01 -17.26
C SER A 182 -10.85 -14.85 -17.45
N GLU A 183 -10.46 -15.12 -18.70
CA GLU A 183 -9.25 -15.89 -19.03
C GLU A 183 -7.98 -15.24 -18.46
N PHE A 184 -7.91 -13.90 -18.46
CA PHE A 184 -6.80 -13.15 -17.84
C PHE A 184 -6.80 -13.33 -16.32
N CYS A 185 -7.95 -13.13 -15.66
CA CYS A 185 -8.09 -13.32 -14.22
C CYS A 185 -7.72 -14.75 -13.79
N ASP A 186 -8.13 -15.77 -14.56
CA ASP A 186 -7.79 -17.17 -14.29
C ASP A 186 -6.27 -17.41 -14.34
N ARG A 187 -5.56 -16.80 -15.31
CA ARG A 187 -4.09 -16.88 -15.38
C ARG A 187 -3.43 -16.20 -14.18
N VAL A 188 -3.92 -15.03 -13.76
CA VAL A 188 -3.40 -14.33 -12.57
C VAL A 188 -3.60 -15.19 -11.32
N VAL A 189 -4.78 -15.77 -11.12
CA VAL A 189 -5.06 -16.67 -9.99
C VAL A 189 -4.13 -17.86 -9.99
N ALA A 190 -3.98 -18.53 -11.14
CA ALA A 190 -3.09 -19.67 -11.28
C ALA A 190 -1.63 -19.31 -10.95
N ALA A 191 -1.16 -18.15 -11.40
CA ALA A 191 0.19 -17.67 -11.09
C ALA A 191 0.38 -17.41 -9.58
N VAL A 192 -0.59 -16.75 -8.93
CA VAL A 192 -0.55 -16.50 -7.48
C VAL A 192 -0.54 -17.81 -6.70
N GLU A 193 -1.48 -18.73 -7.00
CA GLU A 193 -1.55 -20.03 -6.32
C GLU A 193 -0.28 -20.85 -6.53
N SER A 194 0.27 -20.87 -7.74
CA SER A 194 1.55 -21.52 -8.04
C SER A 194 2.73 -20.90 -7.28
N SER A 195 2.76 -19.58 -7.12
CA SER A 195 3.82 -18.86 -6.39
C SER A 195 3.77 -19.13 -4.88
N LEU A 196 2.58 -19.41 -4.34
CA LEU A 196 2.40 -19.83 -2.94
C LEU A 196 2.85 -21.28 -2.67
N GLY A 197 3.11 -22.07 -3.72
CA GLY A 197 3.61 -23.44 -3.64
C GLY A 197 2.51 -24.50 -3.79
N GLU A 198 2.88 -25.76 -3.64
CA GLU A 198 1.92 -26.88 -3.68
C GLU A 198 1.08 -26.88 -2.39
N ASP A 199 -0.25 -26.81 -2.55
CA ASP A 199 -1.22 -26.81 -1.44
C ASP A 199 -0.95 -25.75 -0.35
N PRO A 200 -1.06 -24.46 -0.69
CA PRO A 200 -0.90 -23.39 0.29
C PRO A 200 -2.08 -23.40 1.27
N PRO A 201 -1.87 -23.10 2.57
CA PRO A 201 -2.98 -22.95 3.51
C PRO A 201 -3.97 -21.90 3.00
N ALA A 202 -5.28 -22.19 3.08
CA ALA A 202 -6.33 -21.29 2.59
C ALA A 202 -6.19 -19.85 3.10
N ILE A 203 -5.81 -19.69 4.37
CA ILE A 203 -5.57 -18.38 4.99
C ILE A 203 -4.42 -17.60 4.33
N LEU A 204 -3.38 -18.28 3.84
CA LEU A 204 -2.27 -17.65 3.13
C LEU A 204 -2.74 -17.08 1.78
N THR A 205 -3.47 -17.88 0.99
CA THR A 205 -4.03 -17.42 -0.29
C THR A 205 -4.99 -16.24 -0.10
N ARG A 206 -5.85 -16.30 0.92
CA ARG A 206 -6.76 -15.22 1.25
C ARG A 206 -6.03 -13.93 1.64
N VAL A 207 -5.08 -14.00 2.58
CA VAL A 207 -4.39 -12.79 3.04
C VAL A 207 -3.48 -12.18 1.97
N VAL A 208 -2.84 -13.00 1.13
CA VAL A 208 -1.99 -12.51 0.03
C VAL A 208 -2.86 -11.88 -1.06
N SER A 209 -3.98 -12.50 -1.44
CA SER A 209 -4.88 -11.91 -2.44
C SER A 209 -5.56 -10.63 -1.93
N THR A 210 -5.93 -10.55 -0.64
CA THR A 210 -6.39 -9.31 0.00
C THR A 210 -5.30 -8.23 -0.04
N ALA A 211 -4.05 -8.57 0.29
CA ALA A 211 -2.93 -7.63 0.24
C ALA A 211 -2.62 -7.14 -1.19
N MET A 212 -2.80 -7.98 -2.20
CA MET A 212 -2.64 -7.63 -3.62
C MET A 212 -3.88 -6.98 -4.24
N SER A 213 -4.73 -6.33 -3.44
CA SER A 213 -5.97 -5.70 -3.91
C SER A 213 -6.14 -4.29 -3.32
N GLN A 214 -7.22 -3.63 -3.69
CA GLN A 214 -7.68 -2.38 -3.10
C GLN A 214 -7.83 -2.44 -1.57
N SER A 215 -8.13 -3.61 -0.99
CA SER A 215 -8.14 -3.78 0.47
C SER A 215 -6.75 -3.54 1.07
N GLY A 216 -5.70 -4.10 0.46
CA GLY A 216 -4.31 -3.86 0.84
C GLY A 216 -3.90 -2.39 0.69
N LEU A 217 -4.30 -1.73 -0.41
CA LEU A 217 -4.08 -0.29 -0.58
C LEU A 217 -4.84 0.54 0.46
N ALA A 218 -6.07 0.15 0.83
CA ALA A 218 -6.83 0.84 1.85
C ALA A 218 -6.11 0.80 3.21
N ASN A 219 -5.38 -0.27 3.53
CA ASN A 219 -4.53 -0.31 4.71
C ASN A 219 -3.35 0.66 4.63
N VAL A 220 -2.71 0.80 3.47
CA VAL A 220 -1.66 1.79 3.23
C VAL A 220 -2.20 3.22 3.41
N GLU A 221 -3.38 3.49 2.85
CA GLU A 221 -4.08 4.77 2.99
C GLU A 221 -4.41 5.08 4.45
N ARG A 222 -4.94 4.11 5.19
CA ARG A 222 -5.29 4.25 6.62
C ARG A 222 -4.06 4.41 7.52
N ALA A 223 -2.95 3.74 7.17
CA ALA A 223 -1.72 3.81 7.93
C ALA A 223 -1.07 5.19 7.85
N CYS A 224 -1.28 5.91 6.74
CA CYS A 224 -0.77 7.25 6.55
C CYS A 224 -1.67 8.27 7.27
N ASP A 225 -1.24 8.86 8.39
CA ASP A 225 -2.00 9.84 9.19
C ASP A 225 -2.25 11.20 8.52
N ARG A 226 -2.25 11.25 7.20
CA ARG A 226 -2.33 12.49 6.44
C ARG A 226 -3.74 12.69 5.92
N PRO A 227 -4.10 13.94 5.56
CA PRO A 227 -5.35 14.19 4.87
C PRO A 227 -5.47 13.23 3.69
N GLN A 228 -6.61 12.55 3.60
CA GLN A 228 -6.89 11.70 2.46
C GLN A 228 -7.11 12.60 1.25
N VAL A 229 -6.59 12.19 0.10
CA VAL A 229 -6.63 13.00 -1.10
C VAL A 229 -7.33 12.21 -2.19
N ALA A 230 -8.53 12.64 -2.55
CA ALA A 230 -9.19 12.18 -3.77
C ALA A 230 -8.72 13.06 -4.92
N VAL A 231 -8.48 12.47 -6.10
CA VAL A 231 -8.00 13.19 -7.29
C VAL A 231 -8.95 12.93 -8.45
N SER A 232 -9.01 13.88 -9.38
CA SER A 232 -9.81 13.79 -10.61
C SER A 232 -8.97 14.17 -11.82
N GLY A 233 -9.10 13.38 -12.89
CA GLY A 233 -8.25 13.47 -14.08
C GLY A 233 -6.88 12.80 -13.90
N GLY A 234 -6.05 12.90 -14.93
CA GLY A 234 -4.67 12.40 -14.93
C GLY A 234 -4.51 10.89 -15.11
N ASP A 235 -3.29 10.43 -14.87
CA ASP A 235 -2.88 9.04 -14.98
C ASP A 235 -2.71 8.41 -13.60
N GLN A 236 -3.13 7.15 -13.50
CA GLN A 236 -2.90 6.31 -12.32
C GLN A 236 -2.08 5.08 -12.73
N ASP A 237 -0.97 4.89 -12.04
CA ASP A 237 -0.11 3.73 -12.14
C ASP A 237 -0.27 2.91 -10.85
N LEU A 238 -0.92 1.75 -10.99
CA LEU A 238 -1.19 0.82 -9.90
C LEU A 238 -0.42 -0.46 -10.16
N ARG A 239 0.45 -0.83 -9.23
CA ARG A 239 1.27 -2.03 -9.33
C ARG A 239 1.20 -2.85 -8.06
N TYR A 240 1.02 -4.15 -8.25
CA TYR A 240 1.16 -5.15 -7.20
C TYR A 240 2.30 -6.06 -7.60
N ARG A 241 3.19 -6.37 -6.66
CA ARG A 241 4.26 -7.34 -6.89
C ARG A 241 4.29 -8.34 -5.76
N MET A 242 4.28 -9.61 -6.11
CA MET A 242 4.52 -10.72 -5.22
C MET A 242 5.83 -11.37 -5.64
N GLN A 243 6.70 -11.66 -4.68
CA GLN A 243 7.93 -12.38 -4.93
C GLN A 243 8.16 -13.40 -3.83
N ARG A 244 8.30 -14.66 -4.23
CA ARG A 244 8.78 -15.73 -3.36
C ARG A 244 10.30 -15.62 -3.19
N LEU A 245 10.80 -15.55 -1.96
CA LEU A 245 12.24 -15.37 -1.72
C LEU A 245 13.03 -16.67 -1.75
N ALA A 246 12.39 -17.81 -1.47
CA ALA A 246 12.98 -19.14 -1.59
C ALA A 246 11.89 -20.20 -1.79
N PRO A 247 12.20 -21.41 -2.30
CA PRO A 247 11.23 -22.49 -2.53
C PRO A 247 10.42 -22.95 -1.32
N ASP A 248 10.86 -22.66 -0.09
CA ASP A 248 10.09 -22.85 1.15
C ASP A 248 10.13 -21.58 2.01
N GLY A 249 10.42 -20.45 1.37
CA GLY A 249 10.71 -19.18 2.00
C GLY A 249 9.50 -18.30 2.19
N PRO A 250 9.72 -17.11 2.76
CA PRO A 250 8.70 -16.08 2.84
C PRO A 250 8.36 -15.50 1.46
N TRP A 251 7.23 -14.79 1.42
CA TRP A 251 6.76 -14.03 0.27
C TRP A 251 6.78 -12.55 0.60
N ASP A 252 7.41 -11.76 -0.26
CA ASP A 252 7.34 -10.30 -0.21
C ASP A 252 6.22 -9.82 -1.15
N ILE A 253 5.31 -9.03 -0.60
CA ILE A 253 4.24 -8.34 -1.34
C ILE A 253 4.54 -6.85 -1.33
N GLU A 254 4.81 -6.28 -2.49
CA GLU A 254 5.00 -4.85 -2.70
C GLU A 254 3.74 -4.27 -3.34
N LEU A 255 3.21 -3.22 -2.72
CA LEU A 255 2.11 -2.43 -3.26
C LEU A 255 2.70 -1.09 -3.69
N PHE A 256 2.31 -0.61 -4.86
CA PHE A 256 2.71 0.70 -5.36
C PHE A 256 1.54 1.37 -6.04
N VAL A 257 1.25 2.61 -5.65
CA VAL A 257 0.30 3.47 -6.34
C VAL A 257 0.94 4.82 -6.60
N ARG A 258 0.82 5.29 -7.84
CA ARG A 258 1.27 6.61 -8.26
C ARG A 258 0.19 7.28 -9.09
N LYS A 259 -0.26 8.45 -8.62
CA LYS A 259 -1.22 9.30 -9.32
C LYS A 259 -0.51 10.57 -9.76
N VAL A 260 -0.62 10.93 -11.03
CA VAL A 260 0.03 12.11 -11.63
C VAL A 260 -0.84 12.80 -12.66
N GLY A 261 -0.54 14.07 -12.92
CA GLY A 261 -1.22 14.81 -13.99
C GLY A 261 -2.72 15.02 -13.75
N PHE A 262 -3.18 14.88 -12.51
CA PHE A 262 -4.58 15.13 -12.15
C PHE A 262 -4.87 16.63 -12.10
N ASP A 263 -6.07 17.01 -12.55
CA ASP A 263 -6.47 18.40 -12.70
C ASP A 263 -6.98 19.01 -11.39
N HIS A 264 -7.61 18.17 -10.56
CA HIS A 264 -8.21 18.59 -9.29
C HIS A 264 -7.95 17.57 -8.19
N CYS A 265 -7.91 18.04 -6.96
CA CYS A 265 -7.93 17.19 -5.77
C CYS A 265 -8.90 17.69 -4.71
N ILE A 266 -9.42 16.77 -3.90
CA ILE A 266 -10.16 17.06 -2.69
C ILE A 266 -9.30 16.61 -1.51
N ILE A 267 -9.05 17.52 -0.58
CA ILE A 267 -8.29 17.24 0.65
C ILE A 267 -9.30 16.93 1.76
N CYS A 268 -9.53 15.65 2.01
CA CYS A 268 -10.35 15.17 3.11
C CYS A 268 -9.53 15.25 4.40
N ARG A 269 -9.82 16.26 5.22
CA ARG A 269 -9.21 16.36 6.55
C ARG A 269 -9.92 15.39 7.50
N PRO A 270 -9.19 14.72 8.41
CA PRO A 270 -9.86 14.08 9.54
C PRO A 270 -10.67 15.15 10.26
N PRO A 271 -11.87 14.82 10.81
CA PRO A 271 -12.62 15.76 11.62
C PRO A 271 -11.68 16.29 12.69
N ALA A 272 -11.43 17.60 12.66
CA ALA A 272 -10.49 18.20 13.59
C ALA A 272 -10.97 17.81 14.99
N GLN A 273 -10.12 17.14 15.77
CA GLN A 273 -10.36 16.94 17.20
C GLN A 273 -10.21 18.31 17.86
N SER A 274 -11.12 19.25 17.58
CA SER A 274 -11.18 20.55 18.21
C SER A 274 -11.65 20.31 19.64
N ILE A 275 -10.68 19.99 20.51
CA ILE A 275 -10.84 19.89 21.94
C ILE A 275 -11.38 21.25 22.42
N GLY A 276 -12.69 21.31 22.69
CA GLY A 276 -13.28 22.36 23.50
C GLY A 276 -13.98 23.53 22.79
N ARG A 277 -14.04 23.59 21.46
CA ARG A 277 -14.95 24.53 20.78
C ARG A 277 -16.04 23.78 20.04
N LYS A 278 -17.27 23.88 20.52
CA LYS A 278 -18.50 23.57 19.78
C LYS A 278 -18.66 24.57 18.63
N HIS A 279 -17.70 24.62 17.71
CA HIS A 279 -18.05 25.06 16.38
C HIS A 279 -18.94 23.96 15.84
N HIS A 280 -20.22 24.29 15.63
CA HIS A 280 -21.02 23.61 14.62
C HIS A 280 -20.27 23.84 13.30
N VAL A 281 -19.21 23.06 13.08
CA VAL A 281 -18.70 22.83 11.74
C VAL A 281 -19.87 22.14 11.09
N ASP A 282 -20.53 22.86 10.18
CA ASP A 282 -21.49 22.25 9.29
C ASP A 282 -20.75 21.03 8.73
N ASP A 283 -21.22 19.81 9.01
CA ASP A 283 -20.65 18.56 8.44
C ASP A 283 -20.73 18.55 6.90
N ASN A 284 -21.29 19.63 6.36
CA ASN A 284 -21.44 20.00 4.97
C ASN A 284 -20.54 21.19 4.58
N GLU A 285 -19.37 21.39 5.20
CA GLU A 285 -18.30 22.15 4.53
C GLU A 285 -18.00 21.43 3.21
N ASP A 286 -18.68 21.88 2.16
CA ASP A 286 -18.63 21.29 0.82
C ASP A 286 -17.17 20.99 0.49
N LEU A 287 -16.87 19.71 0.25
CA LEU A 287 -15.55 19.27 -0.15
C LEU A 287 -15.19 19.93 -1.49
N VAL A 288 -14.59 21.12 -1.44
CA VAL A 288 -14.33 21.93 -2.64
C VAL A 288 -13.15 21.33 -3.41
N PRO A 289 -13.34 20.95 -4.68
CA PRO A 289 -12.23 20.56 -5.55
C PRO A 289 -11.23 21.71 -5.70
N VAL A 290 -9.97 21.45 -5.36
CA VAL A 290 -8.87 22.39 -5.52
C VAL A 290 -8.15 22.07 -6.82
N PRO A 291 -7.99 23.04 -7.73
CA PRO A 291 -7.26 22.79 -8.97
C PRO A 291 -5.75 22.60 -8.71
N CYS A 292 -5.16 21.64 -9.40
CA CYS A 292 -3.78 21.21 -9.23
C CYS A 292 -2.91 21.61 -10.43
N SER A 293 -1.62 21.76 -10.20
CA SER A 293 -0.63 21.80 -11.28
C SER A 293 -0.39 20.40 -11.84
N PRO A 294 -0.10 20.24 -13.15
CA PRO A 294 0.27 18.95 -13.76
C PRO A 294 1.50 18.28 -13.13
N SER A 295 2.33 19.05 -12.40
CA SER A 295 3.47 18.54 -11.65
C SER A 295 3.10 17.95 -10.29
N SER A 296 1.81 17.92 -9.93
CA SER A 296 1.34 17.29 -8.71
C SER A 296 1.45 15.77 -8.81
N CYS A 297 1.86 15.13 -7.73
CA CYS A 297 1.94 13.68 -7.65
C CYS A 297 1.61 13.17 -6.25
N ILE A 298 1.02 11.97 -6.22
CA ILE A 298 0.84 11.18 -5.00
C ILE A 298 1.48 9.84 -5.28
N THR A 299 2.48 9.48 -4.49
CA THR A 299 3.13 8.16 -4.55
C THR A 299 3.03 7.51 -3.19
N LYS A 300 2.58 6.26 -3.15
CA LYS A 300 2.61 5.43 -1.96
C LYS A 300 3.13 4.06 -2.33
N SER A 301 3.95 3.50 -1.48
CA SER A 301 4.40 2.13 -1.63
C SER A 301 4.63 1.49 -0.28
N CYS A 302 4.31 0.21 -0.16
CA CYS A 302 4.70 -0.57 1.00
C CYS A 302 5.24 -1.91 0.59
N ARG A 303 5.91 -2.58 1.53
CA ARG A 303 6.34 -3.97 1.40
C ARG A 303 5.94 -4.73 2.64
N LEU A 304 5.16 -5.78 2.46
CA LEU A 304 4.75 -6.73 3.49
C LEU A 304 5.48 -8.05 3.25
N ARG A 305 5.82 -8.76 4.32
CA ARG A 305 6.40 -10.09 4.27
C ARG A 305 5.48 -11.08 4.95
N TYR A 306 5.06 -12.10 4.21
CA TYR A 306 4.31 -13.23 4.75
C TYR A 306 5.23 -14.42 4.92
N ARG A 307 5.04 -15.17 6.00
CA ARG A 307 5.79 -16.41 6.27
C ARG A 307 4.90 -17.43 6.98
N LEU A 308 5.19 -18.71 6.74
CA LEU A 308 4.61 -19.80 7.53
C LEU A 308 5.54 -20.09 8.71
N VAL A 309 4.98 -20.23 9.91
CA VAL A 309 5.72 -20.49 11.14
C VAL A 309 5.24 -21.77 11.81
N GLY A 310 6.21 -22.58 12.23
CA GLY A 310 5.97 -23.81 12.98
C GLY A 310 5.32 -24.93 12.14
N PRO A 311 5.09 -26.09 12.78
CA PRO A 311 4.46 -27.24 12.13
C PRO A 311 2.98 -27.02 11.79
N SER A 312 2.32 -26.07 12.47
CA SER A 312 0.94 -25.67 12.20
C SER A 312 0.79 -24.82 10.93
N ARG A 313 1.90 -24.43 10.29
CA ARG A 313 1.91 -23.50 9.14
C ARG A 313 1.13 -22.22 9.45
N GLU A 314 1.31 -21.67 10.64
CA GLU A 314 0.66 -20.42 11.03
C GLU A 314 1.20 -19.27 10.16
N VAL A 315 0.33 -18.50 9.55
CA VAL A 315 0.74 -17.35 8.73
C VAL A 315 1.12 -16.21 9.67
N GLN A 316 2.26 -15.58 9.42
CA GLN A 316 2.67 -14.32 10.04
C GLN A 316 2.88 -13.26 8.97
N VAL A 317 2.60 -12.01 9.32
CA VAL A 317 2.83 -10.83 8.48
C VAL A 317 3.79 -9.86 9.17
N ASP A 318 4.69 -9.27 8.39
CA ASP A 318 5.67 -8.28 8.83
C ASP A 318 5.71 -7.11 7.84
N THR A 319 5.46 -5.90 8.31
CA THR A 319 5.57 -4.69 7.50
C THR A 319 7.03 -4.29 7.41
N LEU A 320 7.66 -4.40 6.25
CA LEU A 320 9.09 -4.11 6.09
C LEU A 320 9.39 -2.65 5.75
N SER A 321 8.47 -2.00 5.02
CA SER A 321 8.63 -0.61 4.63
C SER A 321 7.31 0.01 4.23
N LEU A 322 7.20 1.32 4.45
CA LEU A 322 6.10 2.17 3.99
C LEU A 322 6.72 3.49 3.57
N ASN A 323 6.48 3.88 2.32
CA ASN A 323 6.89 5.15 1.75
C ASN A 323 5.64 5.88 1.26
N ARG A 324 5.59 7.17 1.55
CA ARG A 324 4.61 8.07 0.96
C ARG A 324 5.28 9.36 0.55
N GLU A 325 4.91 9.86 -0.62
CA GLU A 325 5.31 11.16 -1.15
C GLU A 325 4.06 11.86 -1.68
N HIS A 326 3.70 12.97 -1.05
CA HIS A 326 2.61 13.83 -1.52
C HIS A 326 3.21 15.16 -1.97
N ARG A 327 3.13 15.43 -3.27
CA ARG A 327 3.48 16.72 -3.85
C ARG A 327 2.22 17.30 -4.47
N LEU A 328 1.45 18.03 -3.67
CA LEU A 328 0.25 18.71 -4.14
C LEU A 328 0.54 20.18 -4.37
N LEU A 329 0.44 20.62 -5.61
CA LEU A 329 0.74 21.98 -6.02
C LEU A 329 -0.51 22.64 -6.60
N ASP A 330 -0.75 23.92 -6.28
CA ASP A 330 -1.75 24.74 -6.95
C ASP A 330 -1.39 25.02 -8.42
N ARG A 331 -2.26 25.71 -9.15
CA ARG A 331 -2.01 26.12 -10.55
C ARG A 331 -0.77 26.99 -10.73
N ASN A 332 -0.30 27.65 -9.69
CA ASN A 332 0.90 28.50 -9.70
C ASN A 332 2.17 27.73 -9.30
N GLY A 333 2.07 26.42 -9.06
CA GLY A 333 3.18 25.58 -8.64
C GLY A 333 3.55 25.71 -7.15
N ARG A 334 2.68 26.33 -6.33
CA ARG A 334 2.90 26.48 -4.88
C ARG A 334 2.29 25.29 -4.12
N PRO A 335 2.93 24.79 -3.05
CA PRO A 335 2.35 23.73 -2.22
C PRO A 335 0.97 24.11 -1.68
N LEU A 336 0.02 23.18 -1.72
CA LEU A 336 -1.27 23.35 -1.06
C LEU A 336 -1.09 23.39 0.47
N LEU A 337 -1.94 24.17 1.17
CA LEU A 337 -1.89 24.31 2.63
C LEU A 337 -1.99 22.94 3.32
N GLY A 338 -1.07 22.67 4.25
CA GLY A 338 -0.94 21.38 4.95
C GLY A 338 -0.07 20.34 4.25
N PHE A 339 0.42 20.66 3.04
CA PHE A 339 1.38 19.85 2.28
C PHE A 339 2.71 20.59 2.06
N GLU A 340 3.02 21.55 2.93
CA GLU A 340 4.35 22.15 2.96
C GLU A 340 5.38 21.03 3.20
N PRO A 341 6.50 21.03 2.45
CA PRO A 341 7.59 20.13 2.79
C PRO A 341 7.96 20.39 4.26
N PRO A 342 8.21 19.33 5.06
CA PRO A 342 8.67 19.53 6.42
C PRO A 342 9.85 20.50 6.34
N ARG A 343 9.81 21.57 7.14
CA ARG A 343 10.86 22.61 7.16
C ARG A 343 12.15 21.96 7.66
N SER A 344 12.86 21.30 6.77
CA SER A 344 14.08 20.58 7.06
C SER A 344 15.17 21.59 7.37
N GLY A 345 15.34 21.89 8.66
CA GLY A 345 16.62 22.37 9.20
C GLY A 345 17.70 21.27 9.21
N SER A 346 17.39 20.08 8.68
CA SER A 346 18.23 18.89 8.74
C SER A 346 18.76 18.53 7.35
N ILE A 347 20.05 18.79 7.17
CA ILE A 347 21.03 18.24 6.22
C ILE A 347 20.43 17.28 5.16
N LEU A 348 20.41 17.75 3.90
CA LEU A 348 20.43 17.05 2.61
C LEU A 348 20.38 15.49 2.66
N VAL A 349 19.27 14.93 3.15
CA VAL A 349 18.98 13.51 2.94
C VAL A 349 18.50 13.39 1.50
N MET A 350 19.36 12.88 0.61
CA MET A 350 18.96 12.51 -0.75
C MET A 350 17.66 11.70 -0.69
N PRO A 351 16.63 12.06 -1.46
CA PRO A 351 15.33 11.39 -1.40
C PRO A 351 15.54 9.89 -1.64
N ARG A 352 14.98 9.06 -0.74
CA ARG A 352 15.06 7.58 -0.81
C ARG A 352 14.62 7.03 -2.18
N LEU A 353 13.82 7.78 -2.94
CA LEU A 353 13.45 7.48 -4.33
C LEU A 353 14.65 7.34 -5.28
N LEU A 354 15.71 8.15 -5.12
CA LEU A 354 16.94 8.01 -5.92
C LEU A 354 17.69 6.71 -5.60
N ARG A 355 17.56 6.17 -4.38
CA ARG A 355 18.08 4.84 -4.04
C ARG A 355 17.22 3.72 -4.63
N MET A 356 15.89 3.83 -4.55
CA MET A 356 14.97 2.84 -5.13
C MET A 356 15.12 2.77 -6.66
N LEU A 357 15.13 3.92 -7.35
CA LEU A 357 15.36 4.00 -8.79
C LEU A 357 16.77 3.54 -9.18
N GLY A 358 17.77 3.79 -8.33
CA GLY A 358 19.13 3.28 -8.53
C GLY A 358 19.23 1.75 -8.46
N ILE A 359 18.47 1.10 -7.57
CA ILE A 359 18.45 -0.37 -7.43
C ILE A 359 17.71 -1.01 -8.61
N SER A 360 16.56 -0.47 -9.03
CA SER A 360 15.85 -0.95 -10.23
C SER A 360 16.66 -0.75 -11.51
N ALA A 361 17.33 0.41 -11.68
CA ALA A 361 18.21 0.66 -12.82
C ALA A 361 19.46 -0.22 -12.80
N ALA A 362 20.04 -0.51 -11.62
CA ALA A 362 21.18 -1.41 -11.50
C ALA A 362 20.80 -2.88 -11.81
N HIS A 363 19.58 -3.33 -11.47
CA HIS A 363 19.09 -4.65 -11.87
C HIS A 363 18.87 -4.78 -13.38
N MET A 364 18.42 -3.71 -14.06
CA MET A 364 18.31 -3.71 -15.52
C MET A 364 19.69 -3.62 -16.21
N CYS A 365 20.63 -2.83 -15.67
CA CYS A 365 21.98 -2.73 -16.24
C CYS A 365 22.87 -3.96 -15.94
N GLY A 366 22.62 -4.69 -14.86
CA GLY A 366 23.36 -5.91 -14.50
C GLY A 366 23.22 -7.06 -15.50
N ARG A 367 22.13 -7.08 -16.29
CA ARG A 367 21.93 -8.04 -17.41
C ARG A 367 22.62 -7.60 -18.72
N CYS A 368 23.23 -6.40 -18.79
CA CYS A 368 23.91 -5.88 -19.99
C CYS A 368 25.44 -6.05 -19.99
N LEU A 369 26.03 -6.81 -19.05
CA LEU A 369 27.49 -6.95 -18.90
C LEU A 369 28.18 -7.80 -20.00
N GLY A 370 27.51 -8.10 -21.11
CA GLY A 370 28.06 -8.91 -22.20
C GLY A 370 28.21 -8.25 -23.58
N GLY A 371 27.61 -7.08 -23.87
CA GLY A 371 27.57 -6.64 -25.28
C GLY A 371 27.34 -5.16 -25.61
N CYS A 372 26.96 -4.29 -24.67
CA CYS A 372 26.49 -2.94 -25.03
C CYS A 372 27.50 -1.80 -24.78
N ALA A 373 28.74 -2.09 -24.35
CA ALA A 373 29.74 -1.05 -24.09
C ALA A 373 30.11 -0.22 -25.33
N GLY A 374 29.91 -0.75 -26.55
CA GLY A 374 30.20 -0.04 -27.81
C GLY A 374 29.10 0.94 -28.28
N ILE A 375 27.83 0.71 -27.91
CA ILE A 375 26.69 1.47 -28.48
C ILE A 375 26.38 2.72 -27.64
N CYS A 376 26.59 2.67 -26.32
CA CYS A 376 26.30 3.81 -25.44
C CYS A 376 27.26 5.00 -25.60
N ALA A 377 28.45 4.80 -26.17
CA ALA A 377 29.37 5.89 -26.50
C ALA A 377 28.90 6.73 -27.70
N GLY A 378 28.15 6.13 -28.65
CA GLY A 378 27.65 6.83 -29.86
C GLY A 378 26.44 7.72 -29.61
N VAL A 379 25.60 7.40 -28.63
CA VAL A 379 24.36 8.15 -28.34
C VAL A 379 24.63 9.47 -27.61
N ARG A 380 25.72 9.55 -26.82
CA ARG A 380 26.11 10.80 -26.13
C ARG A 380 26.58 11.91 -27.07
N GLN A 381 26.95 11.59 -28.31
CA GLN A 381 27.45 12.59 -29.27
C GLN A 381 26.33 13.20 -30.15
N ARG A 382 25.12 12.62 -30.18
CA ARG A 382 23.99 13.13 -31.00
C ARG A 382 22.97 13.99 -30.24
N LEU A 383 23.07 14.11 -28.91
CA LEU A 383 22.14 14.92 -28.09
C LEU A 383 22.57 16.40 -27.90
N ARG A 384 23.42 16.93 -28.78
CA ARG A 384 23.78 18.37 -28.82
C ARG A 384 23.34 19.05 -30.11
N ARG A 385 22.05 18.99 -30.45
CA ARG A 385 21.41 19.98 -31.35
C ARG A 385 19.93 20.16 -30.98
N PRO A 386 19.48 21.37 -30.61
CA PRO A 386 18.07 21.68 -30.61
C PRO A 386 17.64 22.04 -32.04
N GLN A 387 16.70 21.30 -32.62
CA GLN A 387 15.89 21.78 -33.73
C GLN A 387 14.47 21.98 -33.23
N VAL A 388 14.07 23.25 -33.19
CA VAL A 388 12.70 23.70 -32.99
C VAL A 388 12.02 23.63 -34.36
N HIS A 389 11.05 22.73 -34.51
CA HIS A 389 10.01 22.85 -35.52
C HIS A 389 8.65 22.55 -34.90
N CYS A 390 7.86 23.61 -34.80
CA CYS A 390 6.48 23.63 -34.36
C CYS A 390 5.63 23.69 -35.63
N ASN A 391 4.88 22.63 -35.94
CA ASN A 391 3.81 22.70 -36.93
C ASN A 391 2.47 22.54 -36.20
N ARG A 392 1.71 23.64 -36.22
CA ARG A 392 0.26 23.65 -36.03
C ARG A 392 -0.38 22.83 -37.16
N LEU A 393 -1.33 21.98 -36.81
CA LEU A 393 -2.39 21.55 -37.71
C LEU A 393 -3.70 21.86 -37.02
N GLU A 394 -4.42 22.81 -37.60
CA GLU A 394 -5.82 23.11 -37.34
C GLU A 394 -6.68 22.07 -38.07
N GLN A 395 -7.65 21.51 -37.35
CA GLN A 395 -9.00 21.22 -37.86
C GLN A 395 -10.00 21.59 -36.77
#